data_AF-A0AAJ2G980-F1
#
_entry.id   AF-A0AAJ2G980-F1
#
_cell.length_a   1.000
_cell.length_b   1.000
_cell.length_c   1.000
_cell.angle_alpha   90.00
_cell.angle_beta   90.00
_cell.angle_gamma   90.00
#
_symmetry.space_group_name_H-M   'P 1'
#
loop_
_entity.id
_entity.type
_entity.pdbx_description
1 polymer ?
#
loop_
_entity_poly.entity_id
_entity_poly.type
_entity_poly.pdbx_seq_one_letter_code
_entity_poly.pdbx_strand_id
1 'polypeptide(L)' 'MTDTEGNHEMGIIGGDIEKQMLPLTPLGRIGQPEDIAKVAVFLASDEAGWVTGERITVSGGLL' A
#
# COMPACT_ATOMS: atom_id res chain seq x y z
N MET A 1 -3.77 -0.77 -3.48
CA MET A 1 -3.20 -1.86 -4.29
C MET A 1 -1.69 -1.74 -4.23
N THR A 2 -0.99 -2.87 -4.06
CA THR A 2 0.47 -2.90 -3.86
C THR A 2 1.10 -3.89 -4.84
N ASP A 3 2.26 -3.56 -5.36
CA ASP A 3 3.01 -4.41 -6.26
C ASP A 3 3.62 -5.60 -5.50
N THR A 4 3.03 -6.78 -5.64
CA THR A 4 3.45 -8.00 -4.94
C THR A 4 3.38 -9.17 -5.89
N GLU A 5 4.15 -10.22 -5.61
CA GLU A 5 4.13 -11.46 -6.39
C GLU A 5 2.71 -12.00 -6.59
N GLY A 6 1.90 -12.06 -5.52
CA GLY A 6 0.51 -12.51 -5.63
C GLY A 6 -0.35 -11.63 -6.55
N ASN A 7 -0.12 -10.31 -6.58
CA ASN A 7 -0.85 -9.41 -7.50
C ASN A 7 -0.36 -9.53 -8.95
N HIS A 8 0.90 -9.93 -9.16
CA HIS A 8 1.36 -10.34 -10.49
C HIS A 8 0.71 -11.66 -10.93
N GLU A 9 0.69 -12.68 -10.07
CA GLU A 9 0.08 -13.99 -10.39
C GLU A 9 -1.41 -13.88 -10.71
N MET A 10 -2.12 -12.98 -10.02
CA MET A 10 -3.53 -12.70 -10.29
C MET A 10 -3.76 -11.85 -11.55
N GLY A 11 -2.70 -11.44 -12.27
CA GLY A 11 -2.79 -10.60 -13.46
C GLY A 11 -3.32 -9.19 -13.16
N ILE A 12 -3.23 -8.74 -11.91
CA ILE A 12 -3.64 -7.41 -11.51
C ILE A 12 -2.59 -6.41 -12.00
N ILE A 13 -1.32 -6.65 -11.67
CA ILE A 13 -0.20 -5.82 -12.10
C ILE A 13 0.11 -6.09 -13.59
N GLY A 14 0.23 -5.03 -14.38
CA GLY A 14 0.34 -5.05 -15.84
C GLY A 14 -0.98 -5.34 -16.57
N GLY A 15 -2.06 -5.62 -15.84
CA GLY A 15 -3.35 -6.00 -16.38
C GLY A 15 -4.35 -4.84 -16.49
N ASP A 16 -5.56 -5.15 -16.97
CA ASP A 16 -6.63 -4.16 -17.10
C ASP A 16 -7.17 -3.71 -15.74
N ILE A 17 -7.07 -4.55 -14.70
CA ILE A 17 -7.45 -4.18 -13.33
C ILE A 17 -6.54 -3.06 -12.81
N GLU A 18 -5.22 -3.13 -13.02
CA GLU A 18 -4.32 -2.02 -12.68
C GLU A 18 -4.73 -0.72 -13.38
N LYS A 19 -4.99 -0.76 -14.70
CA LYS A 19 -5.39 0.43 -15.47
C LYS A 19 -6.69 1.06 -14.95
N GLN A 20 -7.62 0.25 -14.45
CA GLN A 20 -8.87 0.72 -13.86
C GLN A 20 -8.69 1.30 -12.46
N MET A 21 -7.74 0.77 -11.69
CA MET A 21 -7.49 1.17 -10.30
C MET A 21 -6.52 2.34 -10.17
N LEU A 22 -5.56 2.49 -11.09
CA LEU A 22 -4.56 3.55 -11.08
C LEU A 22 -5.15 4.98 -11.03
N PRO A 23 -6.26 5.30 -11.73
CA PRO A 23 -6.89 6.62 -11.63
C PRO A 23 -7.58 6.86 -10.27
N LEU A 24 -7.87 5.80 -9.52
CA LEU A 24 -8.58 5.89 -8.24
C LEU A 24 -7.63 6.14 -7.07
N THR A 25 -6.32 5.93 -7.24
CA THR A 25 -5.32 6.31 -6.22
C THR A 25 -4.96 7.80 -6.39
N PRO A 26 -5.23 8.66 -5.38
CA PRO A 26 -4.80 10.05 -5.41
C PRO A 26 -3.30 10.27 -5.63
N LEU A 27 -2.45 9.32 -5.23
CA LEU A 27 -1.01 9.40 -5.49
C LEU A 27 -0.61 9.02 -6.92
N GLY A 28 -1.56 8.56 -7.75
CA GLY A 28 -1.35 8.30 -9.18
C GLY A 28 -0.36 7.19 -9.50
N ARG A 29 -0.06 6.31 -8.54
CA ARG A 29 0.87 5.18 -8.71
C ARG A 29 0.43 3.96 -7.90
N ILE A 30 0.84 2.78 -8.36
CA ILE A 30 0.74 1.57 -7.55
C ILE A 30 1.67 1.68 -6.35
N GLY A 31 1.19 1.21 -5.19
CA GLY A 31 1.99 1.11 -3.98
C GLY A 31 3.09 0.08 -4.15
N GLN A 32 4.25 0.31 -3.57
CA GLN A 32 5.34 -0.67 -3.54
C GLN A 32 5.40 -1.31 -2.15
N PRO A 33 5.94 -2.54 -1.99
CA PRO A 33 6.09 -3.17 -0.68
C PRO A 33 6.78 -2.25 0.35
N GLU A 34 7.74 -1.45 -0.11
CA GLU A 34 8.49 -0.50 0.72
C GLU A 34 7.62 0.62 1.29
N ASP A 35 6.50 0.97 0.65
CA ASP A 35 5.57 1.97 1.20
C ASP A 35 4.91 1.46 2.48
N ILE A 36 4.55 0.17 2.51
CA ILE A 36 3.99 -0.49 3.69
C ILE A 36 5.10 -0.73 4.72
N ALA A 37 6.26 -1.21 4.27
CA ALA A 37 7.38 -1.53 5.15
C ALA A 37 7.84 -0.31 5.97
N LYS A 38 7.91 0.88 5.37
CA LYS A 38 8.27 2.11 6.09
C LYS A 38 7.32 2.43 7.23
N VAL A 39 6.02 2.26 7.03
CA VAL A 39 5.01 2.48 8.08
C VAL A 39 5.09 1.38 9.14
N ALA A 40 5.29 0.13 8.74
CA ALA A 40 5.47 -0.98 9.68
C ALA A 40 6.72 -0.79 10.56
N VAL A 41 7.84 -0.34 9.97
CA VAL A 41 9.08 -0.05 10.71
C VAL A 41 8.88 1.13 11.67
N PHE A 42 8.18 2.19 11.26
CA PHE A 42 7.81 3.28 12.16
C PHE A 42 6.97 2.78 13.33
N LEU A 43 5.93 1.98 13.07
CA LEU A 43 5.08 1.43 14.13
C LEU A 43 5.81 0.48 15.08
N ALA A 44 6.89 -0.16 14.62
CA ALA A 44 7.74 -1.02 15.42
C ALA A 44 8.88 -0.27 16.13
N SER A 45 9.06 1.04 15.88
CA SER A 45 10.12 1.84 16.48
C SER A 45 9.68 2.49 17.79
N ASP A 46 10.65 2.95 18.57
CA ASP A 46 10.39 3.72 19.80
C ASP A 46 9.64 5.04 19.53
N GLU A 47 9.71 5.56 18.30
CA GLU A 47 9.03 6.81 17.91
C GLU A 47 7.50 6.67 17.92
N ALA A 48 6.99 5.45 17.73
CA ALA A 48 5.55 5.16 17.78
C ALA A 48 5.04 4.80 19.18
N GLY A 49 5.82 5.03 20.25
CA GLY A 49 5.53 4.54 21.61
C GLY A 49 4.20 5.00 22.25
N TRP A 50 3.47 5.94 21.64
CA TRP A 50 2.13 6.37 22.07
C TRP A 50 1.00 5.98 21.10
N VAL A 51 1.29 5.19 20.07
CA VAL A 51 0.33 4.75 19.05
C VAL A 51 -0.05 3.28 19.32
N THR A 52 -1.30 3.02 19.65
CA THR A 52 -1.81 1.65 19.89
C THR A 52 -3.32 1.57 19.62
N GLY A 53 -3.83 0.39 19.26
CA GLY A 53 -5.25 0.16 18.97
C GLY A 53 -5.74 0.70 17.63
N GLU A 54 -4.86 1.32 16.83
CA GLU A 54 -5.21 1.97 15.58
C GLU A 54 -5.00 1.09 14.35
N ARG A 55 -5.80 1.35 13.31
CA ARG A 55 -5.64 0.74 11.98
C ARG A 55 -5.16 1.78 10.98
N ILE A 56 -3.90 1.70 10.58
CA ILE A 56 -3.32 2.61 9.58
C ILE A 56 -3.48 2.03 8.17
N THR A 57 -4.16 2.77 7.30
CA THR A 57 -4.36 2.36 5.89
C THR A 57 -3.28 2.96 5.02
N VAL A 58 -2.38 2.12 4.48
CA VAL A 58 -1.30 2.54 3.59
C VAL A 58 -1.67 2.20 2.15
N SER A 59 -2.46 3.07 1.52
CA SER A 59 -3.15 2.75 0.25
C SER A 59 -2.92 3.75 -0.87
N GLY A 60 -2.07 4.77 -0.65
CA GLY A 60 -1.91 5.87 -1.60
C GLY A 60 -3.20 6.66 -1.82
N GLY A 61 -4.09 6.68 -0.82
CA GLY A 61 -5.36 7.42 -0.81
C GLY A 61 -6.56 6.64 -1.34
N LEU A 62 -6.40 5.36 -1.68
CA LEU A 62 -7.54 4.47 -1.96
C LEU A 62 -8.22 4.10 -0.63
N LEU A 63 -9.53 4.33 -0.48
CA LEU A 63 -10.31 3.89 0.70
C LEU A 63 -10.95 2.53 0.48
#